data_AF-U6GU31-F1
#
_entry.id   AF-U6GU31-F1
#
_cell.length_a   1.000
_cell.length_b   1.000
_cell.length_c   1.000
_cell.angle_alpha   90.00
_cell.angle_beta   90.00
_cell.angle_gamma   90.00
#
_symmetry.space_group_name_H-M   'P 1'
#
loop_
_entity.id
_entity.type
_entity.pdbx_description
1 polymer ?
#
loop_
_entity_poly.entity_id
_entity_poly.type
_entity_poly.pdbx_seq_one_letter_code
_entity_poly.pdbx_strand_id
1 'polypeptide(L)' 'EITKIEDAILLYEKLKQQAEGHSFKQDRELECEDAEGNVMSLRAFEDLRRQGLI' A
#
# COMPACT_ATOMS: atom_id res chain seq x y z
N GLU A 1 -11.42 -25.05 -17.95
CA GLU A 1 -10.60 -24.34 -18.95
C GLU A 1 -11.22 -22.98 -19.24
N ILE A 2 -10.40 -21.96 -19.49
CA ILE A 2 -10.88 -20.67 -19.98
C ILE A 2 -11.00 -20.80 -21.49
N THR A 3 -12.23 -20.77 -21.98
CA THR A 3 -12.53 -21.03 -23.40
C THR A 3 -12.95 -19.76 -24.14
N LYS A 4 -13.36 -18.71 -23.42
CA LYS A 4 -13.71 -17.40 -23.99
C LYS A 4 -12.67 -16.35 -23.63
N ILE A 5 -12.48 -15.39 -24.54
CA ILE A 5 -11.59 -14.25 -24.34
C ILE A 5 -12.09 -13.36 -23.19
N GLU A 6 -13.41 -13.20 -23.06
CA GLU A 6 -14.05 -12.42 -21.99
C GLU A 6 -13.70 -12.97 -20.59
N ASP A 7 -13.74 -14.29 -20.42
CA ASP A 7 -13.40 -14.96 -19.17
C ASP A 7 -11.91 -14.75 -18.80
N ALA A 8 -11.02 -14.69 -19.80
CA ALA A 8 -9.61 -14.41 -19.60
C ALA A 8 -9.36 -12.96 -19.13
N ILE A 9 -10.09 -11.99 -19.69
CA ILE A 9 -10.01 -10.58 -19.30
C ILE A 9 -10.50 -10.39 -17.86
N LEU A 10 -11.66 -10.98 -17.52
CA LEU A 10 -12.21 -10.92 -16.17
C LEU A 10 -11.28 -11.56 -15.14
N LEU A 11 -10.65 -12.69 -15.48
CA LEU A 11 -9.67 -13.32 -14.60
C LEU A 11 -8.44 -12.42 -14.41
N TYR A 12 -7.94 -11.81 -15.48
CA TYR A 12 -6.79 -10.90 -15.42
C TYR A 12 -7.07 -9.69 -14.52
N GLU A 13 -8.24 -9.04 -14.67
CA GLU A 13 -8.60 -7.90 -13.82
C GLU A 13 -8.69 -8.29 -12.35
N LYS A 14 -9.29 -9.46 -12.05
CA LYS A 14 -9.36 -9.99 -10.69
C LYS A 14 -7.98 -10.25 -10.10
N LEU A 15 -7.09 -10.88 -10.86
CA LEU A 15 -5.71 -11.15 -10.44
C LEU A 15 -4.91 -9.86 -10.25
N LYS A 16 -5.11 -8.86 -11.11
CA LYS A 16 -4.48 -7.55 -10.99
C LYS A 16 -4.90 -6.84 -9.70
N GLN A 17 -6.20 -6.82 -9.39
CA GLN A 17 -6.70 -6.23 -8.14
C GLN A 17 -6.16 -6.97 -6.90
N GLN A 18 -6.07 -8.30 -6.95
CA GLN A 18 -5.47 -9.08 -5.88
C GLN A 18 -3.97 -8.76 -5.74
N ALA A 19 -3.24 -8.65 -6.86
CA ALA A 19 -1.82 -8.29 -6.86
C ALA A 19 -1.57 -6.86 -6.33
N GLU A 20 -2.42 -5.88 -6.66
CA GLU A 20 -2.37 -4.52 -6.11
C GLU A 20 -2.74 -4.46 -4.61
N GLY A 21 -3.49 -5.44 -4.12
CA GLY A 21 -3.74 -5.64 -2.69
C GLY A 21 -2.54 -6.24 -1.94
N HIS A 22 -1.75 -7.06 -2.63
CA HIS A 22 -0.56 -7.74 -2.09
C HIS A 22 0.77 -7.04 -2.36
N SER A 23 0.78 -6.00 -3.21
CA SER A 23 1.95 -5.16 -3.39
C SER A 23 2.21 -4.39 -2.11
N PHE A 24 3.39 -4.59 -1.51
CA PHE A 24 3.85 -3.88 -0.32
C PHE A 24 3.61 -2.38 -0.46
N LYS A 25 2.69 -1.85 0.36
CA LYS A 25 2.39 -0.41 0.35
C LYS A 25 3.26 0.26 1.38
N GLN A 26 4.43 0.75 0.96
CA GLN A 26 5.40 1.41 1.82
C GLN A 26 4.76 2.53 2.68
N ASP A 27 3.81 3.29 2.14
CA ASP A 27 3.10 4.34 2.88
C ASP A 27 2.25 3.83 4.06
N ARG A 28 1.86 2.55 4.04
CA ARG A 28 0.97 1.93 5.03
C ARG A 28 1.68 0.93 5.92
N GLU A 29 2.69 0.25 5.40
CA GLU A 29 3.38 -0.87 6.08
C GLU A 29 4.74 -0.48 6.65
N LEU A 30 5.28 0.69 6.29
CA LEU A 30 6.55 1.16 6.87
C LEU A 30 6.30 2.10 8.05
N GLU A 31 6.80 1.69 9.20
CA GLU A 31 6.74 2.42 10.46
C GLU A 31 8.13 2.94 10.81
N CYS A 32 8.20 4.17 11.32
CA CYS A 32 9.42 4.78 11.83
C CYS A 32 9.26 5.08 13.32
N GLU A 33 10.32 4.81 14.06
CA GLU A 33 10.43 5.15 15.48
C GLU A 33 11.11 6.52 15.62
N ASP A 34 10.52 7.42 16.41
CA ASP A 34 11.15 8.69 16.76
C ASP A 34 12.20 8.54 17.87
N ALA A 35 12.89 9.62 18.23
CA ALA A 35 13.92 9.59 19.27
C ALA A 35 13.37 9.33 20.69
N GLU A 36 12.06 9.41 20.89
CA GLU A 36 11.36 9.16 22.15
C GLU A 36 10.79 7.73 22.22
N GLY A 37 10.93 6.95 21.14
CA GLY A 37 10.46 5.57 21.05
C GLY A 37 9.01 5.43 20.58
N ASN A 38 8.39 6.49 20.07
CA ASN A 38 7.04 6.40 19.50
C ASN A 38 7.10 5.88 18.07
N VAL A 39 6.24 4.91 17.76
CA VAL A 39 6.13 4.31 16.43
C VAL A 39 5.01 4.98 15.64
N MET A 40 5.33 5.45 14.43
CA MET A 40 4.35 6.07 13.54
C MET A 40 4.55 5.60 12.09
N SER A 41 3.46 5.57 11.31
CA SER A 41 3.58 5.28 9.87
C SER A 41 4.38 6.37 9.15
N LEU A 42 5.12 5.99 8.10
CA LEU A 42 5.86 6.93 7.23
C LEU A 42 4.98 8.10 6.75
N ARG A 43 3.74 7.81 6.38
CA ARG A 43 2.77 8.82 5.95
C ARG A 43 2.49 9.85 7.05
N ALA A 44 2.20 9.37 8.27
CA ALA A 44 1.94 10.25 9.41
C ALA A 44 3.17 11.12 9.71
N PHE A 45 4.37 10.55 9.63
CA PHE A 45 5.62 11.29 9.78
C PHE A 45 5.78 12.39 8.71
N GLU A 46 5.57 12.08 7.43
CA GLU A 46 5.65 13.06 6.35
C GLU A 46 4.59 14.17 6.48
N ASP A 47 3.37 13.81 6.90
CA ASP A 47 2.28 14.75 7.14
C ASP A 47 2.59 15.69 8.32
N LEU A 48 3.18 15.17 9.40
CA LEU A 48 3.64 15.98 10.55
C LEU A 48 4.79 16.91 10.14
N ARG A 49 5.76 16.42 9.37
CA ARG A 49 6.87 17.23 8.84
C ARG A 49 6.36 18.35 7.94
N ARG A 50 5.36 18.06 7.09
CA ARG A 50 4.75 19.06 6.20
C ARG A 50 3.96 20.13 6.97
N GLN A 51 3.41 19.77 8.12
CA GLN A 51 2.74 20.70 9.04
C GLN A 51 3.74 21.51 9.90
N GLY A 52 5.02 21.11 9.94
CA GLY A 52 6.05 21.74 10.79
C GLY A 52 5.91 21.38 12.27
N LEU A 53 5.29 20.24 12.57
CA LEU A 53 5.09 19.74 13.94
C LEU A 53 6.28 18.90 14.43
N ILE A 54 7.17 18.49 13.51
CA ILE A 54 8.43 17.79 13.75
C ILE A 54 9.54 18.38 12.89
#